data_AF-A0A7C6FNM5-F1
#
_entry.id   AF-A0A7C6FNM5-F1
#
_cell.length_a   1.000
_cell.length_b   1.000
_cell.length_c   1.000
_cell.angle_alpha   90.00
_cell.angle_beta   90.00
_cell.angle_gamma   90.00
#
_symmetry.space_group_name_H-M   'P 1'
#
loop_
_entity.id
_entity.type
_entity.pdbx_description
1 polymer ?
#
loop_
_entity_poly.entity_id
_entity_poly.type
_entity_poly.pdbx_seq_one_letter_code
_entity_poly.pdbx_strand_id
1 'polypeptide(L)'
;MGIQKMLEFLEAAVGAPYVYGGTGKLCTPDYRRARAAQYPAMAGNIRKFCPVLSGKTASCGRCKYKGRPAYDCAQLVKAAFKAAGVLMPSGATSQWKAKAAWAYQGRITGAAARHVCVLFRQEADGKTMAHAGISLGNGFVIDARGHAVGVIKSRLTAYPWTHMAVPRGFPVPDALVGKEPESPAPQQPLPAPDVHSLRLAVGDRGQMVRLLQTQLIRLGYPLPRYGADGIYGRETACAVVAFQKVTGLLDDGTAGPDTMKRLFPKLEPKAQDNLQSDEEYALSFTM
;
A
#
# COMPACT_ATOMS: atom_id res chain seq x y z
N MET A 1 -7.69 -29.90 4.29
CA MET A 1 -9.03 -29.38 4.65
C MET A 1 -9.04 -27.88 4.98
N GLY A 2 -8.13 -27.35 5.80
CA GLY A 2 -8.14 -25.92 6.19
C GLY A 2 -7.88 -24.91 5.05
N ILE A 3 -6.88 -25.17 4.19
CA ILE A 3 -6.53 -24.29 3.06
C ILE A 3 -7.72 -24.10 2.10
N GLN A 4 -8.40 -25.20 1.76
CA GLN A 4 -9.55 -25.17 0.85
C GLN A 4 -10.67 -24.26 1.39
N LYS A 5 -11.02 -24.39 2.68
CA LYS A 5 -12.02 -23.50 3.33
C LYS A 5 -11.62 -22.03 3.30
N MET A 6 -10.33 -21.73 3.45
CA MET A 6 -9.82 -20.37 3.32
C MET A 6 -9.98 -19.83 1.91
N LEU A 7 -9.64 -20.62 0.88
CA LEU A 7 -9.78 -20.22 -0.51
C LEU A 7 -11.24 -20.01 -0.90
N GLU A 8 -12.14 -20.92 -0.49
CA GLU A 8 -13.59 -20.77 -0.67
C GLU A 8 -14.13 -19.49 -0.03
N PHE A 9 -13.70 -19.20 1.21
CA PHE A 9 -14.05 -17.95 1.88
C PHE A 9 -13.58 -16.71 1.09
N LEU A 10 -12.33 -16.73 0.59
CA LEU A 10 -11.77 -15.61 -0.15
C LEU A 10 -12.50 -15.35 -1.45
N GLU A 11 -12.80 -16.40 -2.22
CA GLU A 11 -13.56 -16.28 -3.47
C GLU A 11 -14.97 -15.73 -3.20
N ALA A 12 -15.66 -16.21 -2.15
CA ALA A 12 -16.98 -15.68 -1.76
C ALA A 12 -16.92 -14.21 -1.28
N ALA A 13 -15.79 -13.78 -0.72
CA ALA A 13 -15.57 -12.41 -0.29
C ALA A 13 -15.33 -11.43 -1.46
N VAL A 14 -15.00 -11.89 -2.67
CA VAL A 14 -14.76 -11.00 -3.82
C VAL A 14 -15.99 -10.13 -4.10
N GLY A 15 -15.77 -8.82 -4.24
CA GLY A 15 -16.81 -7.79 -4.39
C GLY A 15 -17.41 -7.31 -3.07
N ALA A 16 -17.00 -7.82 -1.92
CA ALA A 16 -17.40 -7.31 -0.62
C ALA A 16 -16.91 -5.86 -0.43
N PRO A 17 -17.66 -5.01 0.30
CA PRO A 17 -17.23 -3.65 0.58
C PRO A 17 -15.95 -3.59 1.41
N TYR A 18 -15.08 -2.66 1.05
CA TYR A 18 -14.05 -2.19 1.97
C TYR A 18 -14.63 -1.16 2.94
N VAL A 19 -14.34 -1.34 4.22
CA VAL A 19 -14.53 -0.31 5.24
C VAL A 19 -13.32 -0.32 6.15
N TYR A 20 -12.73 0.85 6.43
CA TYR A 20 -11.62 0.97 7.36
C TYR A 20 -11.98 0.37 8.73
N GLY A 21 -11.15 -0.55 9.25
CA GLY A 21 -11.46 -1.31 10.47
C GLY A 21 -12.62 -2.29 10.32
N GLY A 22 -12.98 -2.67 9.09
CA GLY A 22 -14.07 -3.60 8.78
C GLY A 22 -13.70 -5.02 9.18
N THR A 23 -14.46 -5.63 10.08
CA THR A 23 -14.13 -6.91 10.75
C THR A 23 -14.91 -8.11 10.20
N GLY A 24 -15.49 -8.00 9.01
CA GLY A 24 -16.41 -8.99 8.45
C GLY A 24 -17.85 -8.90 8.96
N LYS A 25 -18.21 -7.84 9.69
CA LYS A 25 -19.62 -7.56 10.03
C LYS A 25 -20.37 -7.05 8.81
N LEU A 26 -21.69 -7.26 8.77
CA LEU A 26 -22.55 -6.80 7.69
C LEU A 26 -22.42 -5.28 7.50
N CYS A 27 -22.31 -4.87 6.24
CA CYS A 27 -22.22 -3.47 5.85
C CYS A 27 -23.59 -2.80 6.02
N THR A 28 -23.76 -2.08 7.12
CA THR A 28 -24.95 -1.26 7.40
C THR A 28 -24.54 0.20 7.60
N PRO A 29 -25.48 1.17 7.49
CA PRO A 29 -25.22 2.56 7.83
C PRO A 29 -24.71 2.72 9.27
N ASP A 30 -25.28 1.98 10.23
CA ASP A 30 -24.84 1.99 11.63
C ASP A 30 -23.43 1.44 11.79
N TYR A 31 -23.10 0.34 11.11
CA TYR A 31 -21.76 -0.20 11.17
C TYR A 31 -20.74 0.80 10.63
N ARG A 32 -21.05 1.47 9.52
CA ARG A 32 -20.19 2.51 8.95
C ARG A 32 -20.10 3.76 9.84
N ARG A 33 -21.19 4.18 10.50
CA ARG A 33 -21.16 5.24 11.52
C ARG A 33 -20.21 4.87 12.66
N ALA A 34 -20.32 3.65 13.18
CA ALA A 34 -19.45 3.14 14.25
C ALA A 34 -17.98 3.09 13.81
N ARG A 35 -17.68 2.65 12.57
CA ARG A 35 -16.31 2.72 12.03
C ARG A 35 -15.82 4.16 11.87
N ALA A 36 -16.66 5.08 11.40
CA ALA A 36 -16.31 6.49 11.25
C ALA A 36 -16.03 7.18 12.59
N ALA A 37 -16.78 6.82 13.65
CA ALA A 37 -16.52 7.30 15.00
C ALA A 37 -15.20 6.74 15.57
N GLN A 38 -14.93 5.45 15.35
CA GLN A 38 -13.68 4.82 15.81
C GLN A 38 -12.45 5.35 15.05
N TYR A 39 -12.60 5.76 13.80
CA TYR A 39 -11.50 6.24 12.95
C TYR A 39 -11.81 7.63 12.37
N PRO A 40 -11.73 8.71 13.17
CA PRO A 40 -12.14 10.06 12.76
C PRO A 40 -11.43 10.57 11.51
N ALA A 41 -10.13 10.30 11.39
CA ALA A 41 -9.33 10.69 10.21
C ALA A 41 -9.84 10.05 8.89
N MET A 42 -10.53 8.91 8.98
CA MET A 42 -11.08 8.19 7.83
C MET A 42 -12.59 8.39 7.66
N ALA A 43 -13.25 9.11 8.59
CA ALA A 43 -14.70 9.28 8.64
C ALA A 43 -15.26 9.88 7.34
N GLY A 44 -14.57 10.87 6.76
CA GLY A 44 -14.97 11.49 5.49
C GLY A 44 -15.09 10.46 4.36
N ASN A 45 -14.08 9.60 4.21
CA ASN A 45 -14.09 8.53 3.20
C ASN A 45 -15.15 7.47 3.51
N ILE A 46 -15.29 7.04 4.77
CA ILE A 46 -16.30 6.06 5.17
C ILE A 46 -17.71 6.53 4.81
N ARG A 47 -18.01 7.82 5.07
CA ARG A 47 -19.30 8.46 4.74
C ARG A 47 -19.48 8.61 3.23
N LYS A 48 -18.47 9.14 2.52
CA LYS A 48 -18.49 9.37 1.06
C LYS A 48 -18.88 8.12 0.26
N PHE A 49 -18.40 6.95 0.68
CA PHE A 49 -18.64 5.67 -0.02
C PHE A 49 -19.83 4.87 0.53
N CYS A 50 -20.68 5.48 1.35
CA CYS A 50 -21.96 4.92 1.74
C CYS A 50 -23.09 5.78 1.17
N PRO A 51 -23.94 5.27 0.28
CA PRO A 51 -24.98 6.09 -0.33
C PRO A 51 -26.00 6.63 0.69
N VAL A 52 -26.18 5.93 1.82
CA VAL A 52 -27.01 6.42 2.94
C VAL A 52 -26.31 7.53 3.71
N LEU A 53 -25.06 7.32 4.14
CA LEU A 53 -24.35 8.34 4.94
C LEU A 53 -23.93 9.56 4.13
N SER A 54 -23.79 9.42 2.81
CA SER A 54 -23.53 10.54 1.91
C SER A 54 -24.82 11.27 1.49
N GLY A 55 -25.99 10.87 1.99
CA GLY A 55 -27.28 11.48 1.64
C GLY A 55 -27.81 11.18 0.23
N LYS A 56 -27.18 10.26 -0.52
CA LYS A 56 -27.60 9.91 -1.90
C LYS A 56 -28.88 9.07 -1.93
N THR A 57 -29.15 8.31 -0.87
CA THR A 57 -30.33 7.43 -0.77
C THR A 57 -30.80 7.37 0.67
N ALA A 58 -32.11 7.29 0.91
CA ALA A 58 -32.67 7.10 2.25
C ALA A 58 -32.32 5.73 2.88
N SER A 59 -32.11 4.69 2.06
CA SER A 59 -31.85 3.32 2.55
C SER A 59 -30.86 2.56 1.66
N CYS A 60 -30.40 1.40 2.16
CA CYS A 60 -29.52 0.51 1.40
C CYS A 60 -30.24 -0.27 0.28
N GLY A 61 -31.51 0.00 -0.03
CA GLY A 61 -32.31 -0.79 -0.97
C GLY A 61 -31.63 -1.04 -2.33
N ARG A 62 -30.99 -0.01 -2.89
CA ARG A 62 -30.23 -0.08 -4.16
C ARG A 62 -28.71 -0.16 -3.97
N CYS A 63 -28.24 -0.41 -2.75
CA CYS A 63 -26.80 -0.47 -2.46
C CYS A 63 -26.23 -1.82 -2.88
N LYS A 64 -25.23 -1.82 -3.77
CA LYS A 64 -24.52 -3.05 -4.21
C LYS A 64 -23.87 -3.86 -3.08
N TYR A 65 -23.74 -3.26 -1.89
CA TYR A 65 -23.13 -3.88 -0.72
C TYR A 65 -24.16 -4.25 0.37
N LYS A 66 -25.46 -4.10 0.10
CA LYS A 66 -26.53 -4.45 1.05
C LYS A 66 -26.36 -5.91 1.50
N GLY A 67 -26.31 -6.13 2.81
CA GLY A 67 -26.19 -7.47 3.38
C GLY A 67 -24.84 -8.17 3.17
N ARG A 68 -23.83 -7.48 2.63
CA ARG A 68 -22.49 -8.06 2.45
C ARG A 68 -21.59 -7.74 3.64
N PRO A 69 -20.75 -8.68 4.10
CA PRO A 69 -19.76 -8.41 5.13
C PRO A 69 -18.71 -7.40 4.63
N ALA A 70 -18.25 -6.51 5.51
CA ALA A 70 -17.26 -5.48 5.18
C ALA A 70 -15.90 -5.76 5.82
N TYR A 71 -14.84 -5.58 5.04
CA TYR A 71 -13.48 -5.87 5.47
C TYR A 71 -12.54 -4.68 5.28
N ASP A 72 -11.51 -4.56 6.11
CA ASP A 72 -10.24 -3.98 5.68
C ASP A 72 -9.26 -5.08 5.24
N CYS A 73 -8.03 -4.70 4.86
CA CYS A 73 -7.05 -5.65 4.34
C CYS A 73 -6.64 -6.70 5.38
N ALA A 74 -6.28 -6.28 6.59
CA ALA A 74 -5.81 -7.17 7.64
C ALA A 74 -6.94 -8.05 8.19
N GLN A 75 -8.16 -7.51 8.31
CA GLN A 75 -9.32 -8.25 8.78
C GLN A 75 -9.83 -9.26 7.76
N LEU A 76 -9.70 -9.00 6.46
CA LEU A 76 -9.97 -10.01 5.43
C LEU A 76 -9.03 -11.20 5.61
N VAL A 77 -7.71 -10.94 5.74
CA VAL A 77 -6.71 -11.98 6.00
C VAL A 77 -7.07 -12.74 7.27
N LYS A 78 -7.37 -12.03 8.37
CA LYS A 78 -7.77 -12.66 9.64
C LYS A 78 -9.00 -13.56 9.50
N ALA A 79 -10.03 -13.11 8.78
CA ALA A 79 -11.25 -13.89 8.59
C ALA A 79 -11.01 -15.13 7.73
N ALA A 80 -10.19 -15.03 6.69
CA ALA A 80 -9.80 -16.14 5.84
C ALA A 80 -9.05 -17.22 6.64
N PHE A 81 -8.10 -16.81 7.47
CA PHE A 81 -7.36 -17.71 8.35
C PHE A 81 -8.27 -18.35 9.40
N LYS A 82 -9.21 -17.59 9.95
CA LYS A 82 -10.22 -18.14 10.88
C LYS A 82 -11.05 -19.24 10.21
N ALA A 83 -11.37 -19.12 8.93
CA ALA A 83 -12.06 -20.18 8.17
C ALA A 83 -11.21 -21.46 8.03
N ALA A 84 -9.89 -21.33 8.04
CA ALA A 84 -8.94 -22.45 8.13
C ALA A 84 -8.67 -22.95 9.57
N GLY A 85 -9.31 -22.36 10.59
CA GLY A 85 -9.07 -22.68 12.00
C GLY A 85 -7.84 -22.02 12.62
N VAL A 86 -7.25 -21.03 11.95
CA VAL A 86 -6.05 -20.31 12.41
C VAL A 86 -6.42 -18.91 12.91
N LEU A 87 -5.93 -18.55 14.10
CA LEU A 87 -6.15 -17.22 14.67
C LEU A 87 -5.03 -16.27 14.25
N MET A 88 -5.42 -15.06 13.81
CA MET A 88 -4.49 -14.02 13.40
C MET A 88 -4.76 -12.71 14.15
N PRO A 89 -3.72 -11.90 14.44
CA PRO A 89 -3.88 -10.55 14.93
C PRO A 89 -4.70 -9.66 13.98
N SER A 90 -5.20 -8.53 14.49
CA SER A 90 -6.14 -7.67 13.77
C SER A 90 -5.52 -6.67 12.78
N GLY A 91 -4.24 -6.32 12.92
CA GLY A 91 -3.55 -5.36 12.06
C GLY A 91 -2.45 -6.01 11.23
N ALA A 92 -2.20 -5.52 10.01
CA ALA A 92 -1.21 -6.10 9.10
C ALA A 92 0.21 -6.13 9.71
N THR A 93 0.65 -5.04 10.35
CA THR A 93 1.92 -5.02 11.10
C THR A 93 1.95 -6.04 12.24
N SER A 94 0.85 -6.18 12.98
CA SER A 94 0.75 -7.16 14.07
C SER A 94 0.78 -8.60 13.55
N GLN A 95 0.13 -8.87 12.40
CA GLN A 95 0.19 -10.16 11.72
C GLN A 95 1.62 -10.48 11.29
N TRP A 96 2.30 -9.54 10.63
CA TRP A 96 3.71 -9.70 10.24
C TRP A 96 4.63 -9.99 11.44
N LYS A 97 4.39 -9.32 12.57
CA LYS A 97 5.16 -9.51 13.81
C LYS A 97 4.84 -10.83 14.54
N ALA A 98 3.77 -11.54 14.19
CA ALA A 98 3.41 -12.81 14.82
C ALA A 98 4.30 -13.97 14.35
N LYS A 99 5.60 -13.92 14.66
CA LYS A 99 6.64 -14.85 14.20
C LYS A 99 6.27 -16.33 14.39
N ALA A 100 5.59 -16.65 15.48
CA ALA A 100 5.14 -18.01 15.78
C ALA A 100 4.09 -18.55 14.79
N ALA A 101 3.30 -17.69 14.13
CA ALA A 101 2.29 -18.10 13.16
C ALA A 101 2.88 -18.55 11.80
N TRP A 102 4.14 -18.22 11.54
CA TRP A 102 4.77 -18.38 10.24
C TRP A 102 5.76 -19.56 10.22
N ALA A 103 5.63 -20.42 9.20
CA ALA A 103 6.66 -21.38 8.84
C ALA A 103 7.77 -20.71 8.02
N TYR A 104 7.41 -19.68 7.24
CA TYR A 104 8.34 -18.82 6.52
C TYR A 104 7.83 -17.39 6.55
N GLN A 105 8.73 -16.42 6.63
CA GLN A 105 8.42 -15.02 6.36
C GLN A 105 9.68 -14.32 5.82
N GLY A 106 9.51 -13.45 4.84
CA GLY A 106 10.63 -12.75 4.25
C GLY A 106 10.19 -11.86 3.10
N ARG A 107 11.16 -11.43 2.30
CA ARG A 107 10.88 -10.72 1.06
C ARG A 107 10.06 -11.58 0.11
N ILE A 108 9.21 -10.94 -0.68
CA ILE A 108 8.45 -11.65 -1.69
C ILE A 108 9.40 -12.25 -2.74
N THR A 109 9.13 -13.49 -3.13
CA THR A 109 9.84 -14.20 -4.19
C THR A 109 8.84 -14.72 -5.23
N GLY A 110 9.34 -15.24 -6.37
CA GLY A 110 8.49 -15.89 -7.37
C GLY A 110 7.70 -17.10 -6.85
N ALA A 111 8.05 -17.65 -5.68
CA ALA A 111 7.27 -18.69 -5.02
C ALA A 111 5.86 -18.20 -4.64
N ALA A 112 5.68 -16.92 -4.34
CA ALA A 112 4.38 -16.35 -4.01
C ALA A 112 3.35 -16.55 -5.13
N ALA A 113 3.77 -16.63 -6.40
CA ALA A 113 2.85 -16.86 -7.51
C ALA A 113 2.33 -18.30 -7.57
N ARG A 114 3.01 -19.26 -6.93
CA ARG A 114 2.73 -20.70 -7.06
C ARG A 114 2.29 -21.35 -5.75
N HIS A 115 2.25 -20.59 -4.66
CA HIS A 115 1.89 -21.08 -3.34
C HIS A 115 0.91 -20.14 -2.64
N VAL A 116 0.06 -20.74 -1.82
CA VAL A 116 -0.84 -20.00 -0.94
C VAL A 116 -0.04 -19.39 0.20
N CYS A 117 0.02 -18.06 0.25
CA CYS A 117 0.77 -17.32 1.25
C CYS A 117 0.15 -15.95 1.51
N VAL A 118 0.45 -15.35 2.66
CA VAL A 118 0.09 -13.96 2.95
C VAL A 118 1.12 -13.05 2.30
N LEU A 119 0.66 -11.99 1.67
CA LEU A 119 1.50 -10.94 1.09
C LEU A 119 1.36 -9.66 1.92
N PHE A 120 2.45 -8.92 2.06
CA PHE A 120 2.47 -7.64 2.75
C PHE A 120 3.14 -6.57 1.92
N ARG A 121 2.69 -5.32 2.10
CA ARG A 121 3.43 -4.14 1.64
C ARG A 121 3.93 -3.35 2.83
N GLN A 122 5.25 -3.20 2.88
CA GLN A 122 5.94 -2.36 3.83
C GLN A 122 5.93 -0.89 3.39
N GLU A 123 5.85 0.03 4.34
CA GLU A 123 6.12 1.45 4.13
C GLU A 123 7.62 1.73 4.04
N ALA A 124 7.96 2.94 3.60
CA ALA A 124 9.35 3.40 3.51
C ALA A 124 10.04 3.47 4.89
N ASP A 125 9.28 3.45 5.99
CA ASP A 125 9.82 3.42 7.36
C ASP A 125 10.50 2.09 7.74
N GLY A 126 10.40 1.07 6.88
CA GLY A 126 11.00 -0.26 7.11
C GLY A 126 10.37 -1.03 8.28
N LYS A 127 9.27 -0.56 8.85
CA LYS A 127 8.66 -1.12 10.08
C LYS A 127 7.18 -1.44 9.90
N THR A 128 6.45 -0.60 9.17
CA THR A 128 5.00 -0.66 9.08
C THR A 128 4.57 -1.47 7.86
N MET A 129 3.69 -2.44 8.08
CA MET A 129 2.99 -3.13 6.98
C MET A 129 1.66 -2.42 6.74
N ALA A 130 1.61 -1.60 5.69
CA ALA A 130 0.44 -0.79 5.35
C ALA A 130 -0.64 -1.55 4.60
N HIS A 131 -0.32 -2.73 4.05
CA HIS A 131 -1.30 -3.54 3.34
C HIS A 131 -1.01 -5.03 3.47
N ALA A 132 -2.07 -5.83 3.36
CA ALA A 132 -2.00 -7.28 3.36
C ALA A 132 -2.99 -7.90 2.36
N GLY A 133 -2.65 -9.06 1.83
CA GLY A 133 -3.47 -9.86 0.91
C GLY A 133 -3.09 -11.33 0.95
N ILE A 134 -3.82 -12.18 0.24
CA ILE A 134 -3.52 -13.62 0.17
C ILE A 134 -3.30 -14.02 -1.29
N SER A 135 -2.12 -14.56 -1.58
CA SER A 135 -1.89 -15.28 -2.83
C SER A 135 -2.66 -16.58 -2.82
N LEU A 136 -3.30 -16.89 -3.95
CA LEU A 136 -4.03 -18.14 -4.15
C LEU A 136 -3.13 -19.26 -4.71
N GLY A 137 -1.85 -18.96 -4.95
CA GLY A 137 -0.89 -19.92 -5.50
C GLY A 137 -1.05 -20.25 -6.98
N ASN A 138 -1.82 -19.44 -7.70
CA ASN A 138 -2.04 -19.58 -9.15
C ASN A 138 -1.80 -18.25 -9.90
N GLY A 139 -0.96 -17.39 -9.34
CA GLY A 139 -0.65 -16.06 -9.87
C GLY A 139 -1.68 -14.98 -9.54
N PHE A 140 -2.77 -15.32 -8.86
CA PHE A 140 -3.78 -14.37 -8.38
C PHE A 140 -3.69 -14.11 -6.88
N VAL A 141 -4.12 -12.92 -6.50
CA VAL A 141 -4.20 -12.44 -5.12
C VAL A 141 -5.60 -11.92 -4.84
N ILE A 142 -6.13 -12.24 -3.66
CA ILE A 142 -7.35 -11.63 -3.13
C ILE A 142 -6.99 -10.72 -1.96
N ASP A 143 -7.44 -9.48 -2.03
CA ASP A 143 -7.19 -8.46 -1.01
C ASP A 143 -8.26 -7.35 -1.00
N ALA A 144 -8.35 -6.59 0.11
CA ALA A 144 -9.35 -5.53 0.27
C ALA A 144 -8.73 -4.14 0.05
N ARG A 145 -9.04 -3.47 -1.06
CA ARG A 145 -8.35 -2.24 -1.53
C ARG A 145 -9.17 -0.96 -1.44
N GLY A 146 -9.37 -0.44 -0.23
CA GLY A 146 -9.98 0.87 -0.06
C GLY A 146 -11.44 0.94 -0.53
N HIS A 147 -12.12 2.02 -0.15
CA HIS A 147 -13.59 2.09 -0.23
C HIS A 147 -14.19 2.05 -1.64
N ALA A 148 -13.45 2.54 -2.65
CA ALA A 148 -13.93 2.58 -4.03
C ALA A 148 -14.00 1.18 -4.66
N VAL A 149 -13.04 0.33 -4.31
CA VAL A 149 -12.80 -0.94 -4.99
C VAL A 149 -13.41 -2.10 -4.21
N GLY A 150 -13.18 -2.17 -2.89
CA GLY A 150 -13.61 -3.30 -2.07
C GLY A 150 -12.64 -4.47 -2.09
N VAL A 151 -13.15 -5.67 -1.82
CA VAL A 151 -12.40 -6.92 -1.96
C VAL A 151 -12.33 -7.30 -3.43
N ILE A 152 -11.13 -7.53 -3.95
CA ILE A 152 -10.92 -7.89 -5.36
C ILE A 152 -9.97 -9.06 -5.50
N LYS A 153 -10.11 -9.75 -6.63
CA LYS A 153 -9.15 -10.71 -7.15
C LYS A 153 -8.38 -10.04 -8.29
N SER A 154 -7.06 -10.08 -8.23
CA SER A 154 -6.19 -9.46 -9.23
C SER A 154 -4.92 -10.28 -9.45
N ARG A 155 -4.17 -10.01 -10.52
CA ARG A 155 -2.85 -10.61 -10.70
C ARG A 155 -1.93 -10.21 -9.55
N LEU A 156 -1.05 -11.10 -9.12
CA LEU A 156 -0.08 -10.82 -8.06
C LEU A 156 0.74 -9.57 -8.34
N THR A 157 1.08 -9.32 -9.62
CA THR A 157 1.84 -8.16 -10.09
C THR A 157 1.05 -6.85 -10.11
N ALA A 158 -0.27 -6.87 -9.89
CA ALA A 158 -1.12 -5.68 -9.93
C ALA A 158 -1.02 -4.83 -8.64
N TYR A 159 -0.10 -5.16 -7.72
CA TYR A 159 0.17 -4.39 -6.51
C TYR A 159 1.63 -4.57 -6.08
N PRO A 160 2.29 -3.52 -5.55
CA PRO A 160 3.70 -3.58 -5.15
C PRO A 160 3.87 -4.27 -3.79
N TRP A 161 3.67 -5.59 -3.76
CA TRP A 161 3.98 -6.41 -2.59
C TRP A 161 5.49 -6.41 -2.33
N THR A 162 5.90 -6.32 -1.06
CA THR A 162 7.33 -6.32 -0.70
C THR A 162 7.72 -7.57 0.07
N HIS A 163 6.78 -8.18 0.80
CA HIS A 163 7.03 -9.33 1.66
C HIS A 163 5.97 -10.41 1.48
N MET A 164 6.34 -11.64 1.84
CA MET A 164 5.44 -12.79 1.92
C MET A 164 5.65 -13.56 3.22
N ALA A 165 4.60 -14.24 3.68
CA ALA A 165 4.68 -15.17 4.80
C ALA A 165 3.86 -16.43 4.51
N VAL A 166 4.45 -17.60 4.77
CA VAL A 166 3.78 -18.89 4.69
C VAL A 166 3.37 -19.33 6.09
N PRO A 167 2.08 -19.60 6.33
CA PRO A 167 1.60 -20.05 7.63
C PRO A 167 2.18 -21.40 8.05
N ARG A 168 2.29 -21.64 9.36
CA ARG A 168 2.55 -22.99 9.85
C ARG A 168 1.43 -23.95 9.45
N GLY A 169 1.81 -25.17 9.06
CA GLY A 169 0.89 -26.18 8.56
C GLY A 169 0.46 -26.00 7.11
N PHE A 170 0.98 -24.99 6.40
CA PHE A 170 0.78 -24.84 4.96
C PHE A 170 2.01 -25.36 4.20
N PRO A 171 1.86 -25.84 2.96
CA PRO A 171 2.99 -26.27 2.14
C PRO A 171 3.98 -25.11 1.92
N VAL A 172 5.17 -25.24 2.52
CA VAL A 172 6.29 -24.35 2.27
C VAL A 172 7.00 -24.85 1.00
N PRO A 173 7.30 -23.99 0.01
CA PRO A 173 8.11 -24.39 -1.12
C PRO A 173 9.50 -24.86 -0.64
N ASP A 174 9.99 -25.99 -1.17
CA ASP A 174 11.30 -26.56 -0.77
C ASP A 174 12.43 -25.53 -0.82
N ALA A 175 12.40 -24.66 -1.84
CA ALA A 175 13.37 -23.57 -2.03
C ALA A 175 13.40 -22.52 -0.90
N LEU A 176 12.41 -22.52 0.00
CA LEU A 176 12.25 -21.62 1.15
C LEU A 176 12.40 -22.35 2.51
N VAL A 177 12.46 -23.68 2.52
CA VAL A 177 12.62 -24.47 3.76
C VAL A 177 14.02 -24.24 4.32
N GLY A 178 14.14 -23.95 5.62
CA GLY A 178 15.42 -23.78 6.30
C GLY A 178 16.20 -22.51 5.94
N LYS A 179 15.72 -21.68 5.00
CA LYS A 179 16.27 -20.35 4.78
C LYS A 179 15.78 -19.44 5.90
N GLU A 180 16.72 -19.01 6.75
CA GLU A 180 16.53 -17.85 7.62
C GLU A 180 15.99 -16.69 6.76
N PRO A 181 15.09 -15.81 7.28
CA PRO A 181 14.80 -14.56 6.58
C PRO A 181 16.14 -13.96 6.18
N GLU A 182 16.37 -13.78 4.88
CA GLU A 182 17.50 -12.98 4.42
C GLU A 182 17.41 -11.67 5.20
N SER A 183 18.29 -11.52 6.20
CA SER A 183 18.70 -10.21 6.67
C SER A 183 19.10 -9.48 5.40
N PRO A 184 18.63 -8.25 5.15
CA PRO A 184 18.91 -7.60 3.89
C PRO A 184 20.41 -7.39 3.84
N ALA A 185 21.15 -8.30 3.19
CA ALA A 185 22.23 -7.88 2.33
C ALA A 185 21.64 -6.74 1.51
N PRO A 186 22.29 -5.56 1.43
CA PRO A 186 21.75 -4.40 0.76
C PRO A 186 21.41 -4.84 -0.66
N GLN A 187 20.14 -5.16 -0.87
CA GLN A 187 19.63 -5.36 -2.20
C GLN A 187 19.72 -3.97 -2.77
N GLN A 188 20.63 -3.79 -3.73
CA GLN A 188 20.47 -2.69 -4.67
C GLN A 188 18.99 -2.75 -5.07
N PRO A 189 18.25 -1.65 -4.91
CA PRO A 189 16.85 -1.63 -5.26
C PRO A 189 16.71 -2.30 -6.63
N LEU A 190 15.69 -3.16 -6.82
CA LEU A 190 15.09 -3.20 -8.15
C LEU A 190 14.96 -1.73 -8.52
N PRO A 191 15.59 -1.25 -9.62
CA PRO A 191 15.70 0.18 -9.84
C PRO A 191 14.30 0.73 -9.66
N ALA A 192 14.14 1.61 -8.66
CA ALA A 192 12.91 2.35 -8.53
C ALA A 192 12.62 2.86 -9.94
N PRO A 193 11.39 2.71 -10.48
CA PRO A 193 11.11 3.25 -11.80
C PRO A 193 11.63 4.67 -11.76
N ASP A 194 12.65 4.94 -12.57
CA ASP A 194 13.45 6.14 -12.41
C ASP A 194 12.47 7.27 -12.64
N VAL A 195 12.04 7.91 -11.56
CA VAL A 195 10.98 8.91 -11.62
C VAL A 195 11.42 10.05 -12.52
N HIS A 196 12.74 10.24 -12.62
CA HIS A 196 13.43 11.20 -13.49
C HIS A 196 13.43 10.78 -14.97
N SER A 197 13.07 9.54 -15.32
CA SER A 197 12.87 9.05 -16.70
C SER A 197 11.40 9.00 -17.12
N LEU A 198 10.47 9.15 -16.16
CA LEU A 198 9.04 9.06 -16.44
C LEU A 198 8.55 10.24 -17.27
N ARG A 199 7.59 9.94 -18.16
CA ARG A 199 6.77 10.92 -18.87
C ARG A 199 5.31 10.62 -18.57
N LEU A 200 4.65 11.52 -17.84
CA LEU A 200 3.22 11.41 -17.51
C LEU A 200 2.43 12.55 -18.19
N ALA A 201 1.35 12.19 -18.87
CA ALA A 201 0.52 13.12 -19.64
C ALA A 201 -0.98 12.86 -19.43
N VAL A 202 -1.81 13.74 -20.00
CA VAL A 202 -3.27 13.64 -19.93
C VAL A 202 -3.74 12.27 -20.43
N GLY A 203 -4.54 11.59 -19.61
CA GLY A 203 -5.04 10.24 -19.88
C GLY A 203 -4.36 9.15 -19.05
N ASP A 204 -3.14 9.40 -18.55
CA ASP A 204 -2.41 8.44 -17.72
C ASP A 204 -3.10 8.23 -16.37
N ARG A 205 -2.92 7.02 -15.83
CA ARG A 205 -3.53 6.61 -14.56
C ARG A 205 -2.58 5.74 -13.75
N GLY A 206 -2.71 5.79 -12.43
CA GLY A 206 -2.04 4.87 -11.52
C GLY A 206 -1.18 5.57 -10.47
N GLN A 207 -0.31 4.78 -9.83
CA GLN A 207 0.42 5.22 -8.64
C GLN A 207 1.41 6.36 -8.94
N MET A 208 2.03 6.36 -10.13
CA MET A 208 2.98 7.40 -10.52
C MET A 208 2.29 8.76 -10.71
N VAL A 209 1.07 8.76 -11.27
CA VAL A 209 0.23 9.96 -11.36
C VAL A 209 -0.16 10.47 -9.98
N ARG A 210 -0.52 9.56 -9.06
CA ARG A 210 -0.85 9.94 -7.68
C ARG A 210 0.34 10.54 -6.94
N LEU A 211 1.53 9.99 -7.15
CA LEU A 211 2.78 10.50 -6.59
C LEU A 211 3.06 11.92 -7.09
N LEU A 212 2.99 12.13 -8.42
CA LEU A 212 3.08 13.44 -9.05
C LEU A 212 2.09 14.44 -8.45
N GLN A 213 0.80 14.10 -8.40
CA GLN A 213 -0.25 14.97 -7.87
C GLN A 213 -0.02 15.32 -6.40
N THR A 214 0.43 14.36 -5.59
CA THR A 214 0.73 14.57 -4.17
C THR A 214 1.89 15.54 -4.00
N GLN A 215 2.93 15.40 -4.82
CA GLN A 215 4.10 16.28 -4.77
C GLN A 215 3.75 17.70 -5.24
N LEU A 216 2.93 17.85 -6.30
CA LEU A 216 2.42 19.14 -6.74
C LEU A 216 1.63 19.86 -5.63
N ILE A 217 0.70 19.16 -4.98
CA ILE A 217 -0.06 19.70 -3.85
C ILE A 217 0.87 20.15 -2.73
N ARG A 218 1.87 19.32 -2.38
CA ARG A 218 2.86 19.65 -1.33
C ARG A 218 3.66 20.91 -1.65
N LEU A 219 4.00 21.12 -2.92
CA LEU A 219 4.75 22.28 -3.41
C LEU A 219 3.86 23.51 -3.60
N GLY A 220 2.57 23.45 -3.22
CA GLY A 220 1.67 24.59 -3.28
C GLY A 220 0.95 24.76 -4.62
N TYR A 221 0.93 23.73 -5.48
CA TYR A 221 0.16 23.71 -6.72
C TYR A 221 -1.15 22.94 -6.48
N PRO A 222 -2.25 23.64 -6.16
CA PRO A 222 -3.46 23.00 -5.68
C PRO A 222 -4.17 22.21 -6.79
N LEU A 223 -4.73 21.06 -6.39
CA LEU A 223 -5.65 20.24 -7.20
C LEU A 223 -7.01 20.20 -6.48
N PRO A 224 -7.76 21.32 -6.43
CA PRO A 224 -8.92 21.49 -5.55
C PRO A 224 -10.11 20.58 -5.86
N ARG A 225 -10.26 20.13 -7.10
CA ARG A 225 -11.43 19.37 -7.56
C ARG A 225 -11.28 17.88 -7.33
N TYR A 226 -10.12 17.30 -7.65
CA TYR A 226 -9.90 15.85 -7.59
C TYR A 226 -8.78 15.42 -6.63
N GLY A 227 -7.88 16.32 -6.26
CA GLY A 227 -6.74 16.00 -5.42
C GLY A 227 -5.80 14.97 -6.05
N ALA A 228 -5.13 14.15 -5.23
CA ALA A 228 -4.27 13.08 -5.69
C ALA A 228 -5.05 11.77 -5.97
N ASP A 229 -5.95 11.80 -6.95
CA ASP A 229 -6.81 10.67 -7.30
C ASP A 229 -6.10 9.57 -8.11
N GLY A 230 -4.95 9.87 -8.69
CA GLY A 230 -4.18 8.99 -9.57
C GLY A 230 -4.64 9.00 -11.03
N ILE A 231 -5.37 10.03 -11.47
CA ILE A 231 -5.80 10.21 -12.86
C ILE A 231 -5.26 11.54 -13.38
N TYR A 232 -4.48 11.49 -14.47
CA TYR A 232 -3.88 12.67 -15.06
C TYR A 232 -4.92 13.36 -15.94
N GLY A 233 -5.75 14.18 -15.32
CA GLY A 233 -6.78 14.97 -15.99
C GLY A 233 -6.31 16.38 -16.31
N ARG A 234 -7.23 17.19 -16.85
CA ARG A 234 -7.01 18.62 -17.14
C ARG A 234 -6.50 19.40 -15.92
N GLU A 235 -6.98 19.06 -14.73
CA GLU A 235 -6.56 19.71 -13.49
C GLU A 235 -5.07 19.43 -13.17
N THR A 236 -4.63 18.17 -13.29
CA THR A 236 -3.23 17.80 -13.12
C THR A 236 -2.34 18.46 -14.18
N ALA A 237 -2.79 18.51 -15.43
CA ALA A 237 -2.08 19.21 -16.49
C ALA A 237 -1.89 20.71 -16.17
N CYS A 238 -2.95 21.40 -15.73
CA CYS A 238 -2.86 22.81 -15.35
C CYS A 238 -1.89 23.06 -14.17
N ALA A 239 -1.87 22.17 -13.17
CA ALA A 239 -0.94 22.26 -12.05
C ALA A 239 0.52 22.01 -12.50
N VAL A 240 0.73 21.09 -13.45
CA VAL A 240 2.05 20.85 -14.05
C VAL A 240 2.51 22.05 -14.88
N VAL A 241 1.66 22.66 -15.69
CA VAL A 241 1.95 23.90 -16.43
C VAL A 241 2.37 25.02 -15.47
N ALA A 242 1.61 25.22 -14.38
CA ALA A 242 1.94 26.24 -13.38
C ALA A 242 3.31 26.00 -12.74
N PHE A 243 3.63 24.74 -12.41
CA PHE A 243 4.93 24.37 -11.90
C PHE A 243 6.06 24.58 -12.92
N GLN A 244 5.85 24.20 -14.18
CA GLN A 244 6.81 24.37 -15.26
C GLN A 244 7.14 25.86 -15.47
N LYS A 245 6.12 26.74 -15.48
CA LYS A 245 6.31 28.19 -15.61
C LYS A 245 7.19 28.78 -14.50
N VAL A 246 6.92 28.42 -13.25
CA VAL A 246 7.68 28.92 -12.09
C VAL A 246 9.12 28.39 -12.09
N THR A 247 9.34 27.22 -12.67
CA THR A 247 10.66 26.57 -12.70
C THR A 247 11.46 26.80 -13.98
N GLY A 248 10.94 27.60 -14.92
CA GLY A 248 11.61 27.92 -16.18
C GLY A 248 11.67 26.76 -17.17
N LEU A 249 10.78 25.78 -17.05
CA LEU A 249 10.65 24.64 -17.96
C LEU A 249 9.65 24.95 -19.08
N LEU A 250 9.71 24.15 -20.15
CA LEU A 250 8.69 24.16 -21.21
C LEU A 250 7.32 23.83 -20.59
N ASP A 251 6.33 24.67 -20.82
CA ASP A 251 5.02 24.66 -20.16
C ASP A 251 3.96 23.84 -20.93
N ASP A 252 4.37 22.65 -21.37
CA ASP A 252 3.55 21.74 -22.18
C ASP A 252 2.51 20.93 -21.39
N GLY A 253 2.49 21.06 -20.06
CA GLY A 253 1.58 20.35 -19.18
C GLY A 253 1.84 18.85 -19.07
N THR A 254 2.98 18.38 -19.58
CA THR A 254 3.47 17.00 -19.48
C THR A 254 4.56 16.91 -18.42
N ALA A 255 4.39 16.00 -17.46
CA ALA A 255 5.43 15.73 -16.47
C ALA A 255 6.49 14.78 -17.06
N GLY A 256 7.36 15.32 -17.91
CA GLY A 256 8.52 14.64 -18.48
C GLY A 256 9.76 14.65 -17.55
N PRO A 257 10.88 14.07 -18.01
CA PRO A 257 12.11 13.91 -17.22
C PRO A 257 12.57 15.16 -16.45
N ASP A 258 12.58 16.32 -17.09
CA ASP A 258 13.06 17.55 -16.45
C ASP A 258 12.06 18.10 -15.43
N THR A 259 10.75 17.99 -15.71
CA THR A 259 9.70 18.27 -14.74
C THR A 259 9.82 17.36 -13.52
N MET A 260 10.04 16.07 -13.74
CA MET A 260 10.17 15.08 -12.67
C MET A 260 11.43 15.29 -11.82
N LYS A 261 12.57 15.66 -12.43
CA LYS A 261 13.79 16.07 -11.71
C LYS A 261 13.55 17.25 -10.78
N ARG A 262 12.75 18.22 -11.22
CA ARG A 262 12.48 19.42 -10.43
C ARG A 262 11.46 19.17 -9.32
N LEU A 263 10.49 18.28 -9.55
CA LEU A 263 9.52 17.86 -8.54
C LEU A 263 10.14 16.95 -7.46
N PHE A 264 11.09 16.09 -7.86
CA PHE A 264 11.74 15.10 -7.00
C PHE A 264 13.26 15.27 -7.03
N PRO A 265 13.80 16.38 -6.48
CA PRO A 265 15.24 16.56 -6.40
C PRO A 265 15.85 15.43 -5.55
N LYS A 266 16.98 14.88 -5.99
CA LYS A 266 17.75 13.96 -5.16
C LYS A 266 18.26 14.75 -3.95
N LEU A 267 17.96 14.29 -2.74
CA LEU A 267 18.53 14.85 -1.53
C LEU A 267 19.99 14.39 -1.48
N GLU A 268 20.90 15.25 -1.89
CA GLU A 268 22.32 15.08 -1.56
C GLU A 268 22.51 15.37 -0.07
N PRO A 269 23.30 14.58 0.68
CA PRO A 269 23.62 14.88 2.07
C PRO A 269 24.26 16.26 2.16
N LYS A 270 23.75 17.13 3.04
CA LYS A 270 24.46 18.36 3.41
C LYS A 270 25.78 17.95 4.05
N ALA A 271 26.88 18.49 3.51
CA ALA A 271 28.20 18.41 4.12
C ALA A 271 28.11 18.84 5.59
N GLN A 272 28.58 17.97 6.48
CA GLN A 272 28.54 18.18 7.92
C GLN A 272 29.44 19.37 8.29
N ASP A 273 28.94 20.20 9.20
CA ASP A 273 29.71 21.18 9.96
C ASP A 273 31.01 20.54 10.47
N ASN A 274 32.11 21.22 10.18
CA ASN A 274 33.46 20.83 10.59
C ASN A 274 33.63 21.17 12.08
N LEU A 275 33.42 20.20 12.96
CA LEU A 275 33.97 20.23 14.32
C LEU A 275 35.26 19.41 14.29
N GLN A 276 36.38 20.09 14.07
CA GLN A 276 37.70 19.52 14.36
C GLN A 276 37.86 19.50 15.88
N SER A 277 37.78 18.30 16.44
CA SER A 277 38.25 18.00 17.79
C SER A 277 39.76 17.81 17.79
N ASP A 278 40.37 18.34 18.84
CA ASP A 278 41.75 18.19 19.25
C ASP A 278 42.22 16.73 19.35
N GLU A 279 43.55 16.61 19.39
CA GLU A 279 44.40 15.48 19.82
C GLU A 279 44.86 14.47 18.76
N GLU A 280 46.01 14.77 18.14
CA GLU A 280 47.07 13.77 18.03
C GLU A 280 48.47 14.39 18.11
N TYR A 281 49.34 13.70 18.86
CA TYR A 281 50.81 13.71 18.80
C TYR A 281 51.61 14.77 19.57
N ALA A 282 51.73 14.52 20.87
CA ALA A 282 53.01 14.65 21.56
C ALA A 282 54.06 13.73 20.91
N LEU A 283 55.18 14.29 20.43
CA LEU A 283 56.56 13.78 20.53
C LEU A 283 57.53 14.68 19.74
N SER A 284 57.98 15.76 20.37
CA SER A 284 59.29 16.36 20.09
C SER A 284 59.86 16.96 21.37
N PHE A 285 60.27 16.08 22.29
CA PHE A 285 61.24 16.40 23.33
C PHE A 285 62.63 16.28 22.71
N THR A 286 63.41 17.36 22.66
CA THR A 286 64.87 17.46 22.94
C THR A 286 65.48 18.72 22.32
N MET A 287 65.61 19.78 23.13
CA MET A 287 66.84 20.51 23.51
C MET A 287 66.50 21.91 23.98
#